data_AF-A0A850T091-F1
#
_entry.id   AF-A0A850T091-F1
#
_cell.length_a   1.000
_cell.length_b   1.000
_cell.length_c   1.000
_cell.angle_alpha   90.00
_cell.angle_beta   90.00
_cell.angle_gamma   90.00
#
_symmetry.space_group_name_H-M   'P 1'
#
loop_
_entity.id
_entity.type
_entity.pdbx_description
1 polymer ?
#
loop_
_entity_poly.entity_id
_entity_poly.type
_entity_poly.pdbx_seq_one_letter_code
_entity_poly.pdbx_strand_id
1 'polypeptide(L)' 'MKFFFCVMGMVMIVEGLPYFIAPHKMQQMVMLIQQMPEGSLRRFGFFMMLAGLAVVYLAMGAG' A
#
# COMPACT_ATOMS: atom_id res chain seq x y z
N MET A 1 11.15 -16.87 -9.14
CA MET A 1 9.88 -16.74 -9.89
C MET A 1 8.63 -17.07 -9.06
N LYS A 2 8.57 -18.19 -8.31
CA LYS A 2 7.40 -18.52 -7.45
C LYS A 2 7.09 -17.49 -6.36
N PHE A 3 8.13 -16.94 -5.70
CA PHE A 3 7.95 -15.95 -4.62
C PHE A 3 7.31 -14.64 -5.08
N PHE A 4 7.67 -14.14 -6.27
CA PHE A 4 7.13 -12.88 -6.79
C PHE A 4 5.60 -12.93 -6.96
N PHE A 5 5.09 -14.00 -7.58
CA PHE A 5 3.65 -14.20 -7.73
C PHE A 5 2.93 -14.43 -6.40
N CYS A 6 3.58 -15.09 -5.43
CA CYS A 6 3.00 -15.33 -4.11
C CYS A 6 2.84 -14.03 -3.31
N VAL A 7 3.88 -13.18 -3.31
CA VAL A 7 3.84 -11.87 -2.63
C VAL A 7 2.84 -10.95 -3.34
N MET A 8 2.83 -10.93 -4.67
CA MET A 8 1.82 -10.17 -5.43
C MET A 8 0.39 -10.62 -5.06
N GLY A 9 0.14 -11.93 -4.99
CA GLY A 9 -1.14 -12.48 -4.58
C GLY A 9 -1.54 -12.10 -3.15
N MET A 10 -0.60 -12.17 -2.20
CA MET A 10 -0.86 -11.72 -0.83
C MET A 10 -1.21 -10.23 -0.77
N VAL A 11 -0.47 -9.36 -1.48
CA VAL A 11 -0.75 -7.92 -1.51
C VAL A 11 -2.15 -7.66 -2.08
N MET A 12 -2.55 -8.36 -3.14
CA MET A 12 -3.91 -8.23 -3.71
C MET A 12 -5.00 -8.65 -2.72
N ILE A 13 -4.78 -9.73 -1.95
CA ILE A 13 -5.73 -10.18 -0.92
C ILE A 13 -5.82 -9.16 0.21
N VAL A 14 -4.67 -8.68 0.70
CA VAL A 14 -4.60 -7.73 1.82
C VAL A 14 -5.21 -6.38 1.44
N GLU A 15 -4.92 -5.87 0.26
CA GLU A 15 -5.53 -4.62 -0.25
C GLU A 15 -7.02 -4.79 -0.54
N GLY A 16 -7.47 -5.94 -1.04
CA GLY A 16 -8.88 -6.21 -1.34
C GLY A 16 -9.78 -6.42 -0.12
N LEU A 17 -9.22 -6.91 0.98
CA LEU A 17 -9.95 -7.26 2.21
C LEU A 17 -10.70 -6.07 2.84
N PRO A 18 -10.07 -4.89 3.04
CA PRO A 18 -10.75 -3.69 3.53
C PRO A 18 -11.90 -3.24 2.63
N TYR A 19 -11.73 -3.32 1.30
CA TYR A 19 -12.79 -2.97 0.35
C TYR A 19 -13.98 -3.92 0.44
N PHE A 20 -13.75 -5.20 0.72
CA PHE A 20 -14.81 -6.20 0.83
C PHE A 20 -15.56 -6.14 2.16
N ILE A 21 -14.84 -6.03 3.28
CA ILE A 21 -15.46 -6.06 4.63
C ILE A 21 -16.09 -4.72 4.99
N ALA A 22 -15.45 -3.59 4.65
CA ALA A 22 -15.88 -2.27 5.13
C ALA A 22 -15.74 -1.19 4.03
N PRO A 23 -16.51 -1.27 2.93
CA PRO A 23 -16.43 -0.32 1.83
C PRO A 23 -16.72 1.12 2.26
N HIS A 24 -17.61 1.31 3.25
CA HIS A 24 -17.96 2.64 3.77
C HIS A 24 -16.80 3.31 4.51
N LYS A 25 -16.00 2.54 5.28
CA LYS A 25 -14.81 3.05 5.96
C LYS A 25 -13.73 3.45 4.96
N MET A 26 -13.56 2.66 3.90
CA MET A 26 -12.61 2.96 2.82
C MET A 26 -12.98 4.27 2.10
N GLN A 27 -14.27 4.46 1.76
CA GLN A 27 -14.74 5.71 1.16
C GLN A 27 -14.52 6.94 2.06
N GLN A 28 -14.81 6.83 3.36
CA GLN A 28 -14.53 7.89 4.34
C GLN A 28 -13.03 8.24 4.40
N MET A 29 -12.17 7.21 4.35
CA MET A 29 -10.72 7.39 4.39
C MET A 29 -10.22 8.13 3.14
N VAL A 30 -10.75 7.78 1.96
CA VAL A 30 -10.44 8.48 0.70
C VAL A 30 -10.92 9.93 0.73
N MET A 31 -12.10 10.21 1.28
CA MET A 31 -12.58 11.60 1.44
C MET A 31 -11.66 12.41 2.36
N LEU A 32 -11.16 11.81 3.45
CA LEU A 32 -10.19 12.45 4.34
C LEU A 32 -8.88 12.77 3.62
N ILE A 33 -8.41 11.85 2.77
CA ILE A 33 -7.22 12.01 1.94
C ILE A 33 -7.40 13.14 0.93
N GLN A 34 -8.57 13.26 0.31
CA GLN A 34 -8.88 14.36 -0.63
C GLN A 34 -8.88 15.75 0.04
N GLN A 35 -9.14 15.83 1.34
CA GLN A 35 -9.08 17.08 2.10
C GLN A 35 -7.64 17.47 2.49
N MET A 36 -6.66 16.56 2.34
CA MET A 36 -5.27 16.87 2.65
C MET A 36 -4.61 17.70 1.54
N PRO A 37 -3.68 18.63 1.88
CA PRO A 37 -2.93 19.37 0.88
C PRO A 37 -2.10 18.44 0.00
N GLU A 38 -2.13 18.64 -1.32
CA GLU A 38 -1.43 17.82 -2.31
C GLU A 38 0.07 17.67 -2.00
N GLY A 39 0.72 18.73 -1.49
CA GLY A 39 2.13 18.72 -1.12
C GLY A 39 2.45 17.83 0.09
N SER A 40 1.49 17.60 1.00
CA SER A 40 1.64 16.62 2.08
C SER A 40 1.43 15.21 1.55
N LEU A 41 0.41 15.03 0.71
CA LEU A 41 0.06 13.74 0.12
C LEU A 41 1.19 13.19 -0.77
N ARG A 42 1.83 14.06 -1.55
CA ARG A 42 2.95 13.70 -2.43
C ARG A 42 4.20 13.32 -1.65
N ARG A 43 4.50 14.02 -0.54
CA ARG A 43 5.60 13.64 0.36
C ARG A 43 5.30 12.32 1.06
N PHE A 44 4.09 12.15 1.58
CA PHE A 44 3.67 10.91 2.22
C PHE A 44 3.77 9.72 1.25
N GLY A 45 3.22 9.85 0.04
CA GLY A 45 3.34 8.83 -1.01
C GLY A 45 4.79 8.53 -1.39
N PHE A 46 5.65 9.55 -1.46
CA PHE A 46 7.08 9.36 -1.72
C PHE A 46 7.79 8.56 -0.61
N PHE A 47 7.53 8.90 0.66
CA PHE A 47 8.05 8.14 1.79
C PHE A 47 7.53 6.70 1.81
N MET A 48 6.25 6.49 1.50
CA MET A 48 5.64 5.17 1.42
C MET A 48 6.27 4.32 0.31
N MET A 49 6.55 4.93 -0.84
CA MET A 49 7.23 4.28 -1.96
C MET A 49 8.67 3.88 -1.59
N LEU A 50 9.43 4.78 -0.95
CA LEU A 50 10.78 4.49 -0.45
C LEU A 50 10.79 3.38 0.60
N ALA A 51 9.85 3.41 1.54
CA ALA A 51 9.71 2.38 2.57
C ALA A 51 9.39 1.02 1.94
N GLY A 52 8.45 0.96 0.99
CA GLY A 52 8.14 -0.27 0.24
C GLY A 52 9.36 -0.79 -0.52
N LEU A 53 10.13 0.09 -1.14
CA LEU A 53 11.35 -0.27 -1.85
C LEU A 53 12.43 -0.82 -0.90
N ALA A 54 12.56 -0.24 0.29
CA ALA A 54 13.44 -0.75 1.34
C ALA A 54 13.01 -2.14 1.83
N VAL A 55 11.71 -2.38 2.02
CA VAL A 55 11.18 -3.70 2.40
C VAL A 55 11.44 -4.73 1.32
N VAL A 56 11.23 -4.40 0.05
CA VAL A 56 11.56 -5.29 -1.08
C VAL A 56 13.06 -5.57 -1.13
N TYR A 57 13.91 -4.56 -0.91
CA TYR A 57 15.35 -4.73 -0.87
C TYR A 57 15.79 -5.64 0.28
N LEU A 58 15.24 -5.49 1.48
CA LEU A 58 15.52 -6.37 2.62
C LEU A 58 15.00 -7.79 2.39
N ALA A 59 13.79 -7.94 1.85
CA ALA A 59 13.21 -9.25 1.55
C ALA A 59 13.96 -9.98 0.44
N MET A 60 14.51 -9.25 -0.54
CA MET A 60 15.31 -9.81 -1.63
C MET A 60 16.77 -10.06 -1.20
N GLY A 61 17.35 -9.20 -0.36
CA GLY A 61 18.71 -9.36 0.16
C GLY A 61 18.84 -10.39 1.29
N ALA A 62 17.73 -10.78 1.93
CA ALA A 62 17.68 -11.85 2.92
C ALA A 62 17.37 -13.23 2.31
N GLY A 63 17.20 -13.31 0.98
CA GLY A 63 16.88 -14.54 0.24
C GLY A 63 18.06 -15.13 -0.52
#